data_AF-A0A538FXE3-F1
#
_entry.id   AF-A0A538FXE3-F1
#
_cell.length_a   1.000
_cell.length_b   1.000
_cell.length_c   1.000
_cell.angle_alpha   90.00
_cell.angle_beta   90.00
_cell.angle_gamma   90.00
#
_symmetry.space_group_name_H-M   'P 1'
#
loop_
_entity.id
_entity.type
_entity.pdbx_description
1 polymer ?
#
loop_
_entity_poly.entity_id
_entity_poly.type
_entity_poly.pdbx_seq_one_letter_code
_entity_poly.pdbx_strand_id
1 'polypeptide(L)'
;MEALKLGERVRIDVLVDSLQLCRERPAFVERLRSIQPELRLVRVLDPDEPSSDGLTLRRPFSLEDLESAIAQALTRERLIG
;
A
#
# COMPACT_ATOMS: atom_id res chain seq x y z
N MET A 1 -10.51 1.02 -12.32
CA MET A 1 -10.17 -0.12 -13.20
C MET A 1 -8.77 -0.03 -13.79
N GLU A 2 -8.18 1.16 -13.89
CA GLU A 2 -6.86 1.37 -14.49
C GLU A 2 -5.72 0.68 -13.71
N ALA A 3 -5.70 0.79 -12.37
CA ALA A 3 -4.67 0.16 -11.55
C ALA A 3 -4.68 -1.39 -11.57
N LEU A 4 -5.85 -2.03 -11.70
CA LEU A 4 -5.92 -3.49 -11.81
C LEU A 4 -5.37 -3.96 -13.17
N LYS A 5 -5.77 -3.29 -14.26
CA LYS A 5 -5.25 -3.55 -15.61
C LYS A 5 -3.75 -3.28 -15.70
N LEU A 6 -3.25 -2.33 -14.92
CA LEU A 6 -1.83 -2.04 -14.80
C LEU A 6 -1.11 -3.21 -14.09
N GLY A 7 -1.67 -3.71 -12.99
CA GLY A 7 -1.14 -4.89 -12.28
C GLY A 7 -1.13 -6.19 -13.11
N GLU A 8 -1.88 -6.29 -14.19
CA GLU A 8 -1.78 -7.41 -15.14
C GLU A 8 -0.59 -7.27 -16.10
N ARG A 9 0.01 -6.07 -16.20
CA ARG A 9 1.02 -5.72 -17.20
C ARG A 9 2.39 -5.38 -16.60
N VAL A 10 2.41 -4.88 -15.37
CA VAL A 10 3.63 -4.51 -14.66
C VAL A 10 3.63 -5.06 -13.24
N ARG A 11 4.82 -5.41 -12.75
CA ARG A 11 5.04 -5.68 -11.33
C ARG A 11 4.93 -4.38 -10.55
N ILE A 12 4.16 -4.40 -9.47
CA ILE A 12 3.99 -3.31 -8.53
C ILE A 12 4.57 -3.79 -7.20
N ASP A 13 5.70 -3.22 -6.79
CA ASP A 13 6.33 -3.61 -5.52
C ASP A 13 5.60 -2.99 -4.33
N VAL A 14 5.12 -1.75 -4.48
CA VAL A 14 4.42 -1.01 -3.43
C VAL A 14 3.17 -0.34 -4.00
N LEU A 15 2.02 -0.62 -3.39
CA LEU A 15 0.78 0.12 -3.58
C LEU A 15 0.59 1.09 -2.41
N VAL A 16 0.45 2.38 -2.73
CA VAL A 16 -0.02 3.39 -1.78
C VAL A 16 -1.50 3.58 -1.99
N ASP A 17 -2.31 3.31 -0.95
CA ASP A 17 -3.76 3.42 -1.05
C ASP A 17 -4.35 4.19 0.14
N SER A 18 -5.45 4.91 -0.09
CA SER A 18 -6.21 5.57 0.97
C SER A 18 -7.24 4.63 1.57
N LEU A 19 -7.52 4.75 2.88
CA LEU A 19 -8.52 3.91 3.53
C LEU A 19 -9.93 4.08 2.91
N GLN A 20 -10.23 5.26 2.37
CA GLN A 20 -11.48 5.52 1.63
C GLN A 20 -11.63 4.61 0.41
N LEU A 21 -10.58 4.46 -0.41
CA LEU A 21 -10.62 3.56 -1.56
C LEU A 21 -10.75 2.09 -1.14
N CYS A 22 -10.09 1.69 -0.04
CA CYS A 22 -10.26 0.37 0.56
C CYS A 22 -11.69 0.12 1.04
N ARG A 23 -12.36 1.12 1.64
CA ARG A 23 -13.78 1.01 2.07
C ARG A 23 -14.72 0.92 0.88
N GLU A 24 -14.49 1.72 -0.15
CA GLU A 24 -15.31 1.71 -1.37
C GLU A 24 -15.11 0.44 -2.19
N ARG A 25 -13.90 -0.14 -2.16
CA ARG A 25 -13.49 -1.27 -3.00
C ARG A 25 -12.59 -2.25 -2.26
N PRO A 26 -13.12 -2.96 -1.24
CA PRO A 26 -12.34 -3.88 -0.42
C PRO A 26 -11.72 -5.02 -1.25
N ALA A 27 -12.39 -5.44 -2.33
CA ALA A 27 -11.90 -6.48 -3.23
C ALA A 27 -10.75 -6.04 -4.15
N PHE A 28 -10.41 -4.74 -4.24
CA PHE A 28 -9.38 -4.26 -5.16
C PHE A 28 -7.99 -4.75 -4.74
N VAL A 29 -7.62 -4.51 -3.48
CA VAL A 29 -6.31 -4.92 -2.94
C VAL A 29 -6.19 -6.43 -2.93
N GLU A 30 -7.25 -7.15 -2.53
CA GLU A 30 -7.25 -8.61 -2.52
C GLU A 30 -7.08 -9.21 -3.92
N ARG A 31 -7.75 -8.64 -4.94
CA ARG A 31 -7.55 -9.06 -6.32
C ARG A 31 -6.14 -8.78 -6.82
N LEU A 32 -5.58 -7.61 -6.49
CA LEU A 32 -4.22 -7.28 -6.91
C LEU A 32 -3.19 -8.20 -6.23
N ARG A 33 -3.38 -8.54 -4.95
CA ARG A 33 -2.58 -9.53 -4.23
C ARG A 33 -2.71 -10.94 -4.79
N SER A 34 -3.88 -11.32 -5.32
CA SER A 34 -4.04 -12.62 -5.98
C SER A 34 -3.20 -12.75 -7.25
N ILE A 35 -2.95 -11.63 -7.94
CA ILE A 35 -2.11 -11.55 -9.14
C ILE A 35 -0.63 -11.38 -8.75
N GLN A 36 -0.37 -10.58 -7.72
CA GLN A 36 0.97 -10.21 -7.25
C GLN A 36 1.07 -10.41 -5.73
N PRO A 37 1.40 -11.62 -5.26
CA PRO A 37 1.44 -11.93 -3.82
C PRO A 37 2.48 -11.11 -3.05
N GLU A 38 3.55 -10.68 -3.72
CA GLU A 38 4.63 -9.88 -3.13
C GLU A 38 4.27 -8.39 -2.94
N LEU A 39 3.08 -7.97 -3.39
CA LEU A 39 2.62 -6.59 -3.31
C LEU A 39 2.62 -6.08 -1.87
N ARG A 40 3.43 -5.06 -1.60
CA ARG A 40 3.45 -4.33 -0.33
C ARG A 40 2.38 -3.25 -0.35
N LEU A 41 1.76 -3.01 0.81
CA LEU A 41 0.73 -1.98 0.95
C LEU A 41 1.19 -0.91 1.96
N VAL A 42 1.09 0.35 1.56
CA VAL A 42 1.18 1.51 2.46
C VAL A 42 -0.20 2.17 2.49
N ARG A 43 -0.84 2.19 3.66
CA ARG A 43 -2.17 2.81 3.82
C ARG A 43 -2.07 4.25 4.28
N VAL A 44 -2.65 5.15 3.49
CA VAL A 44 -2.87 6.54 3.87
C VAL A 44 -4.13 6.63 4.71
N LEU A 45 -3.98 7.19 5.92
CA LEU A 45 -5.03 7.36 6.91
C LEU A 45 -5.30 8.85 7.13
N ASP A 46 -6.56 9.22 7.30
CA ASP A 46 -6.92 10.52 7.86
C ASP A 46 -6.62 10.54 9.39
N PRO A 47 -6.46 11.72 10.03
CA PRO A 47 -6.00 11.84 11.43
C PRO A 47 -6.82 11.02 12.42
N ASP A 48 -8.13 10.95 12.20
CA ASP A 48 -9.10 10.31 13.08
C ASP A 48 -9.32 8.82 12.75
N GLU A 49 -8.64 8.30 11.73
CA GLU A 49 -8.81 6.90 11.34
C GLU A 49 -8.01 5.97 12.26
N PRO A 50 -8.61 4.81 12.63
CA PRO A 50 -7.92 3.83 13.43
C PRO A 50 -6.71 3.27 12.67
N SER A 51 -5.62 3.02 13.39
CA SER A 51 -4.46 2.37 12.82
C SER A 51 -4.86 1.00 12.26
N SER A 52 -4.42 0.70 11.04
CA SER A 52 -4.58 -0.61 10.42
C SER A 52 -3.34 -1.45 10.66
N ASP A 53 -3.51 -2.78 10.66
CA ASP A 53 -2.37 -3.68 10.53
C ASP A 53 -1.61 -3.37 9.24
N GLY A 54 -0.28 -3.33 9.34
CA GLY A 54 0.63 -3.01 8.24
C GLY A 54 1.24 -1.61 8.32
N LEU A 55 1.80 -1.17 7.20
CA LEU A 55 2.50 0.11 7.11
C LEU A 55 1.49 1.21 6.81
N THR A 56 1.48 2.25 7.64
CA THR A 56 0.48 3.32 7.57
C THR A 56 1.15 4.69 7.55
N LEU A 57 0.52 5.64 6.86
CA LEU A 57 0.97 7.02 6.72
C LEU A 57 -0.21 7.95 7.02
N ARG A 58 -0.15 8.72 8.10
CA ARG A 58 -1.24 9.62 8.51
C ARG A 58 -1.12 10.98 7.83
N ARG A 59 -2.24 11.52 7.34
CA ARG A 59 -2.31 12.90 6.84
C ARG A 59 -2.39 13.91 7.99
N PRO A 60 -1.89 15.15 7.78
CA PRO A 60 -0.97 15.52 6.72
C PRO A 60 0.41 14.87 6.94
N PHE A 61 1.12 14.56 5.86
CA PHE A 61 2.47 14.01 5.90
C PHE A 61 3.39 14.78 4.94
N SER A 62 4.68 14.81 5.25
CA SER A 62 5.70 15.37 4.38
C SER A 62 6.14 14.38 3.28
N LEU A 63 6.86 14.87 2.28
CA LEU A 63 7.47 13.98 1.29
C LEU A 63 8.50 13.04 1.92
N GLU A 64 9.21 13.48 2.95
CA GLU A 64 10.17 12.66 3.71
C GLU A 64 9.46 11.51 4.45
N ASP A 65 8.28 11.77 5.03
CA ASP A 65 7.47 10.73 5.66
C ASP A 65 7.01 9.67 4.65
N LEU A 66 6.63 10.11 3.44
CA LEU A 66 6.26 9.21 2.36
C LEU A 66 7.45 8.37 1.89
N GLU A 67 8.62 8.99 1.71
CA GLU A 67 9.86 8.30 1.33
C GLU A 67 10.24 7.25 2.38
N SER A 68 10.21 7.62 3.66
CA SER A 68 10.47 6.70 4.77
C SER A 68 9.48 5.54 4.79
N ALA A 69 8.20 5.81 4.58
CA ALA A 69 7.18 4.76 4.53
C ALA A 69 7.41 3.78 3.37
N ILE A 70 7.75 4.29 2.18
CA ILE A 70 8.07 3.45 1.00
C ILE A 70 9.35 2.65 1.24
N ALA A 71 10.40 3.27 1.78
CA ALA A 71 11.66 2.60 2.08
C ALA A 71 11.47 1.44 3.07
N GLN A 72 10.70 1.67 4.14
CA GLN A 72 10.33 0.61 5.08
C GLN A 72 9.48 -0.48 4.42
N ALA A 73 8.55 -0.09 3.54
CA ALA A 73 7.73 -1.01 2.78
C ALA A 73 8.54 -1.87 1.82
N LEU A 74 9.70 -1.41 1.32
CA LEU A 74 10.61 -2.20 0.48
C LEU A 74 11.62 -3.03 1.29
N THR A 75 12.09 -2.53 2.43
CA THR A 75 13.19 -3.15 3.20
C THR A 75 12.82 -4.43 3.95
N ARG A 76 11.53 -4.70 4.21
CA ARG A 76 11.07 -5.93 4.91
C ARG A 76 11.47 -7.27 4.26
N GLU A 77 12.13 -7.25 3.10
CA GLU A 77 12.67 -8.43 2.41
C GLU A 77 14.05 -8.89 2.92
N ARG A 78 14.78 -8.06 3.66
CA ARG A 78 16.22 -8.30 3.89
C ARG A 78 16.58 -9.09 5.15
N LEU A 79 15.60 -9.58 5.91
CA LEU A 79 15.81 -10.28 7.19
C LEU A 79 15.55 -11.79 7.16
N ILE A 80 15.43 -12.40 5.98
CA ILE A 80 15.43 -13.85 5.83
C ILE A 80 16.45 -14.21 4.75
N GLY A 81 17.72 -14.20 5.14
CA GLY A 81 18.84 -14.79 4.42
C GLY A 81 19.49 -15.85 5.28
#